data_AF-A0A5J4W4W8-F1
#
_entry.id   AF-A0A5J4W4W8-F1
#
_cell.length_a   1.000
_cell.length_b   1.000
_cell.length_c   1.000
_cell.angle_alpha   90.00
_cell.angle_beta   90.00
_cell.angle_gamma   90.00
#
_symmetry.space_group_name_H-M   'P 1'
#
loop_
_entity.id
_entity.type
_entity.pdbx_description
1 polymer ?
#
loop_
_entity_poly.entity_id
_entity_poly.type
_entity_poly.pdbx_seq_one_letter_code
_entity_poly.pdbx_strand_id
1 'polypeptide(L)'
;MPSTFGSNTFGGIEKDQTYNYYRTRIPGLIMKIVKERIYPLIHLNCPPDINCQYCINVPQSPALLKLKSSVFKTLNDVSQYNDDFRNILVNDHNIILHLIHLLIQFASQSQLDKKTDSQEQHDQQQSESSSSLSLITQSLDLLDRLINNNNNNRKVVINTPNALHSLSTLTNYKINIHFSQEMDKQTFKVRHSSRWCLFYIQEQGDASVYSELVKARYVGVLVIAISTAGGTGEEKDDEIRDQLFLISEFIRSLNQGRNYNATFPPQPLLVRRSDEQIEEEGGNEEVDSQLINKGDYGHIKDHANRAKEWILNYFIEQDNPRPRWYN
;
A
#
# COMPACT_ATOMS: atom_id res chain seq x y z
N MET A 1 51.28 -49.66 38.61
CA MET A 1 50.36 -49.84 37.46
C MET A 1 49.26 -50.81 37.88
N PRO A 2 47.98 -50.67 37.45
CA PRO A 2 47.25 -49.53 36.85
C PRO A 2 45.89 -49.28 37.60
N SER A 3 45.33 -48.06 37.70
CA SER A 3 44.48 -47.25 36.78
C SER A 3 42.96 -47.28 37.07
N THR A 4 42.43 -46.11 37.46
CA THR A 4 41.17 -45.41 37.08
C THR A 4 39.96 -46.16 36.51
N PHE A 5 38.76 -45.85 37.04
CA PHE A 5 37.50 -45.37 36.39
C PHE A 5 36.46 -45.26 37.55
N GLY A 6 35.72 -44.18 37.83
CA GLY A 6 35.11 -43.17 36.98
C GLY A 6 33.62 -43.47 36.80
N SER A 7 32.72 -42.87 37.58
CA SER A 7 31.33 -42.66 37.16
C SER A 7 30.72 -41.41 37.80
N ASN A 8 30.55 -40.41 36.94
CA ASN A 8 29.74 -39.22 37.13
C ASN A 8 28.26 -39.58 37.02
N THR A 9 27.40 -38.87 37.76
CA THR A 9 26.14 -38.37 37.19
C THR A 9 25.93 -36.92 37.63
N PHE A 10 26.15 -36.04 36.65
CA PHE A 10 25.73 -34.64 36.57
C PHE A 10 24.28 -34.49 37.11
N GLY A 11 23.96 -33.51 37.95
CA GLY A 11 24.12 -32.10 37.63
C GLY A 11 22.87 -31.61 36.87
N GLY A 12 21.71 -31.59 37.54
CA GLY A 12 20.50 -30.95 37.05
C GLY A 12 20.68 -29.44 37.03
N ILE A 13 21.27 -28.92 35.95
CA ILE A 13 21.53 -27.49 35.76
C ILE A 13 20.34 -26.86 35.01
N GLU A 14 19.52 -26.09 35.73
CA GLU A 14 19.38 -24.63 35.56
C GLU A 14 19.14 -24.03 34.15
N LYS A 15 18.60 -24.80 33.18
CA LYS A 15 18.32 -24.28 31.83
C LYS A 15 16.98 -23.54 31.68
N ASP A 16 16.05 -23.69 32.61
CA ASP A 16 14.67 -23.20 32.43
C ASP A 16 14.45 -21.75 32.89
N GLN A 17 15.24 -21.28 33.87
CA GLN A 17 15.13 -19.90 34.38
C GLN A 17 15.90 -18.89 33.52
N THR A 18 17.07 -19.25 33.00
CA THR A 18 17.84 -18.39 32.09
C THR A 18 17.13 -18.19 30.76
N TYR A 19 16.49 -19.23 30.21
CA TYR A 19 15.74 -19.13 28.97
C TYR A 19 14.55 -18.15 29.08
N ASN A 20 13.77 -18.23 30.16
CA ASN A 20 12.67 -17.30 30.43
C ASN A 20 13.14 -15.87 30.79
N TYR A 21 14.32 -15.74 31.41
CA TYR A 21 14.93 -14.46 31.76
C TYR A 21 15.35 -13.65 30.51
N TYR A 22 16.01 -14.29 29.54
CA TYR A 22 16.41 -13.61 28.29
C TYR A 22 15.20 -13.32 27.37
N ARG A 23 14.17 -14.18 27.41
CA ARG A 23 12.94 -14.02 26.63
C ARG A 23 12.10 -12.80 27.04
N THR A 24 12.21 -12.32 28.28
CA THR A 24 11.42 -11.18 28.79
C THR A 24 12.24 -9.89 28.90
N ARG A 25 13.54 -9.98 29.21
CA ARG A 25 14.41 -8.80 29.41
C ARG A 25 14.84 -8.13 28.11
N ILE A 26 15.12 -8.91 27.05
CA ILE A 26 15.53 -8.36 25.74
C ILE A 26 14.37 -7.57 25.09
N PRO A 27 13.13 -8.09 25.05
CA PRO A 27 11.98 -7.29 24.60
C PRO A 27 11.73 -6.04 25.45
N GLY A 28 11.91 -6.13 26.77
CA GLY A 28 11.73 -4.99 27.67
C GLY A 28 12.71 -3.83 27.44
N LEU A 29 14.01 -4.14 27.22
CA LEU A 29 15.03 -3.14 26.91
C LEU A 29 14.83 -2.51 25.53
N ILE A 30 14.48 -3.33 24.52
CA ILE A 30 14.14 -2.84 23.18
C ILE A 30 12.94 -1.90 23.25
N MET A 31 11.88 -2.31 23.96
CA MET A 31 10.68 -1.48 24.11
C MET A 31 10.97 -0.18 24.87
N LYS A 32 11.86 -0.20 25.87
CA LYS A 32 12.33 1.00 26.55
C LYS A 32 13.05 1.96 25.60
N ILE A 33 13.98 1.46 24.78
CA ILE A 33 14.70 2.27 23.78
C ILE A 33 13.72 2.89 22.80
N VAL A 34 12.77 2.10 22.28
CA VAL A 34 11.81 2.62 21.31
C VAL A 34 10.93 3.72 21.92
N LYS A 35 10.41 3.51 23.14
CA LYS A 35 9.62 4.50 23.87
C LYS A 35 10.39 5.80 24.12
N GLU A 36 11.61 5.71 24.63
CA GLU A 36 12.37 6.89 25.08
C GLU A 36 13.08 7.62 23.92
N ARG A 37 13.42 6.90 22.83
CA ARG A 37 14.32 7.44 21.79
C ARG A 37 13.72 7.49 20.39
N ILE A 38 12.78 6.61 20.06
CA ILE A 38 12.26 6.49 18.68
C ILE A 38 10.88 7.13 18.55
N TYR A 39 9.98 6.92 19.51
CA TYR A 39 8.64 7.53 19.47
C TYR A 39 8.62 9.06 19.35
N PRO A 40 9.48 9.82 20.05
CA PRO A 40 9.53 11.28 19.86
C PRO A 40 9.90 11.67 18.42
N LEU A 41 10.64 10.82 17.70
CA LEU A 41 11.11 11.11 16.35
C LEU A 41 10.00 11.00 15.28
N ILE A 42 8.90 10.31 15.60
CA ILE A 42 7.68 10.32 14.77
C ILE A 42 7.19 11.76 14.57
N HIS A 43 7.36 12.56 15.62
CA HIS A 43 6.78 13.90 15.71
C HIS A 43 7.68 15.01 15.14
N LEU A 44 8.75 14.65 14.43
CA LEU A 44 9.64 15.62 13.79
C LEU A 44 8.97 16.23 12.56
N ASN A 45 8.82 17.56 12.56
CA ASN A 45 8.17 18.33 11.50
C ASN A 45 6.82 17.72 11.09
N CYS A 46 5.93 17.54 12.07
CA CYS A 46 4.57 17.13 11.80
C CYS A 46 3.88 18.13 10.86
N PRO A 47 3.05 17.64 9.94
CA PRO A 47 2.18 18.51 9.15
C PRO A 47 1.34 19.43 10.09
N PRO A 48 1.21 20.73 9.79
CA PRO A 48 0.53 21.66 10.69
C PRO A 48 -0.97 21.38 10.83
N ASP A 49 -1.57 20.79 9.80
CA ASP A 49 -2.98 20.41 9.72
C ASP A 49 -3.40 19.29 10.68
N ILE A 50 -2.47 18.47 11.17
CA ILE A 50 -2.78 17.45 12.19
C ILE A 50 -2.74 17.97 13.64
N ASN A 51 -2.40 19.26 13.86
CA ASN A 51 -2.35 19.88 15.20
C ASN A 51 -1.63 19.03 16.27
N CYS A 52 -0.50 18.40 15.88
CA CYS A 52 0.21 17.48 16.76
C CYS A 52 0.83 18.20 17.97
N GLN A 53 0.38 17.84 19.18
CA GLN A 53 0.87 18.41 20.44
C GLN A 53 2.34 18.09 20.74
N TYR A 54 2.85 17.00 20.16
CA TYR A 54 4.23 16.54 20.34
C TYR A 54 5.17 17.01 19.23
N CYS A 55 4.71 17.90 18.33
CA CYS A 55 5.49 18.33 17.18
C CYS A 55 6.82 18.97 17.60
N ILE A 56 7.91 18.46 17.06
CA ILE A 56 9.25 19.00 17.22
C ILE A 56 9.67 19.60 15.87
N ASN A 57 9.77 20.92 15.83
CA ASN A 57 10.19 21.65 14.63
C ASN A 57 11.71 21.72 14.55
N VAL A 58 12.25 21.22 13.44
CA VAL A 58 13.69 21.22 13.12
C VAL A 58 13.89 21.65 11.66
N PRO A 59 14.99 22.37 11.34
CA PRO A 59 15.27 22.75 9.96
C PRO A 59 15.25 21.55 9.02
N GLN A 60 14.52 21.67 7.90
CA GLN A 60 14.46 20.62 6.89
C GLN A 60 15.84 20.40 6.28
N SER A 61 16.25 19.14 6.18
CA SER A 61 17.51 18.74 5.57
C SER A 61 17.42 17.32 5.01
N PRO A 62 18.26 16.96 4.02
CA PRO A 62 18.33 15.58 3.53
C PRO A 62 18.66 14.56 4.63
N ALA A 63 19.48 14.96 5.62
CA ALA A 63 19.81 14.12 6.78
C ALA A 63 18.57 13.84 7.64
N LEU A 64 17.70 14.83 7.84
CA LEU A 64 16.44 14.67 8.56
C LEU A 64 15.48 13.72 7.84
N LEU A 65 15.37 13.81 6.51
CA LEU A 65 14.54 12.88 5.73
C LEU A 65 15.05 11.43 5.86
N LYS A 66 16.37 11.22 5.79
CA LYS A 66 16.99 9.90 6.02
C LYS A 66 16.75 9.37 7.42
N LEU A 67 16.80 10.24 8.43
CA LEU A 67 16.47 9.88 9.81
C LEU A 67 15.01 9.43 9.92
N LYS A 68 14.06 10.22 9.41
CA LYS A 68 12.63 9.86 9.43
C LYS A 68 12.37 8.54 8.69
N SER A 69 13.01 8.33 7.53
CA SER A 69 12.92 7.07 6.78
C SER A 69 13.39 5.89 7.63
N SER A 70 14.54 6.03 8.30
CA SER A 70 15.11 4.99 9.18
C SER A 70 14.24 4.72 10.42
N VAL A 71 13.61 5.77 10.98
CA VAL A 71 12.63 5.65 12.07
C VAL A 71 11.44 4.83 11.60
N PHE A 72 10.79 5.18 10.48
CA PHE A 72 9.62 4.45 9.98
C PHE A 72 9.93 3.01 9.59
N LYS A 73 11.10 2.76 9.00
CA LYS A 73 11.59 1.39 8.78
C LYS A 73 11.67 0.59 10.08
N THR A 74 12.30 1.17 11.11
CA THR A 74 12.44 0.50 12.42
C THR A 74 11.08 0.24 13.06
N LEU A 75 10.16 1.19 12.99
CA LEU A 75 8.79 1.01 13.48
C LEU A 75 8.07 -0.11 12.73
N ASN A 76 8.25 -0.21 11.41
CA ASN A 76 7.68 -1.26 10.58
C ASN A 76 8.21 -2.65 10.95
N ASP A 77 9.53 -2.77 11.09
CA ASP A 77 10.21 -4.02 11.44
C ASP A 77 9.77 -4.52 12.83
N VAL A 78 9.70 -3.64 13.83
CA VAL A 78 9.26 -4.01 15.18
C VAL A 78 7.77 -4.34 15.23
N SER A 79 6.95 -3.62 14.45
CA SER A 79 5.50 -3.87 14.36
C SER A 79 5.16 -5.24 13.76
N GLN A 80 6.11 -5.94 13.14
CA GLN A 80 5.90 -7.30 12.62
C GLN A 80 5.59 -8.32 13.71
N TYR A 81 6.24 -8.18 14.86
CA TYR A 81 6.33 -9.25 15.85
C TYR A 81 5.64 -8.91 17.18
N ASN A 82 5.07 -7.71 17.29
CA ASN A 82 4.55 -7.20 18.55
C ASN A 82 3.28 -6.37 18.35
N ASP A 83 2.13 -6.96 18.68
CA ASP A 83 0.83 -6.31 18.55
C ASP A 83 0.62 -5.21 19.61
N ASP A 84 1.14 -5.37 20.83
CA ASP A 84 1.09 -4.33 21.86
C ASP A 84 1.83 -3.07 21.40
N PHE A 85 2.98 -3.26 20.75
CA PHE A 85 3.75 -2.19 20.14
C PHE A 85 2.96 -1.48 19.05
N ARG A 86 2.29 -2.25 18.18
CA ARG A 86 1.44 -1.71 17.13
C ARG A 86 0.29 -0.89 17.71
N ASN A 87 -0.34 -1.39 18.77
CA ASN A 87 -1.43 -0.71 19.46
C ASN A 87 -0.97 0.62 20.06
N ILE A 88 0.22 0.68 20.67
CA ILE A 88 0.79 1.93 21.20
C ILE A 88 1.05 2.94 20.07
N LEU A 89 1.64 2.50 18.95
CA LEU A 89 1.87 3.39 17.80
C LEU A 89 0.58 4.02 17.28
N VAL A 90 -0.47 3.22 17.15
CA VAL A 90 -1.76 3.66 16.63
C VAL A 90 -2.49 4.54 17.63
N ASN A 91 -2.65 4.10 18.87
CA ASN A 91 -3.54 4.75 19.83
C ASN A 91 -2.88 5.91 20.58
N ASP A 92 -1.59 5.79 20.92
CA ASP A 92 -0.89 6.80 21.73
C ASP A 92 -0.22 7.85 20.85
N HIS A 93 0.27 7.43 19.67
CA HIS A 93 1.03 8.30 18.76
C HIS A 93 0.26 8.73 17.51
N ASN A 94 -0.96 8.22 17.30
CA ASN A 94 -1.78 8.53 16.11
C ASN A 94 -1.02 8.38 14.79
N ILE A 95 -0.07 7.44 14.72
CA ILE A 95 0.94 7.37 13.64
C ILE A 95 0.30 7.37 12.24
N ILE A 96 -0.89 6.79 12.07
CA ILE A 96 -1.60 6.72 10.80
C ILE A 96 -1.84 8.12 10.23
N LEU A 97 -2.25 9.10 11.04
CA LEU A 97 -2.46 10.47 10.58
C LEU A 97 -1.14 11.10 10.11
N HIS A 98 -0.05 10.88 10.85
CA HIS A 98 1.27 11.39 10.46
C HIS A 98 1.72 10.81 9.12
N LEU A 99 1.51 9.51 8.90
CA LEU A 99 1.86 8.84 7.64
C LEU A 99 0.98 9.36 6.49
N ILE A 100 -0.34 9.40 6.66
CA ILE A 100 -1.26 9.82 5.60
C ILE A 100 -1.03 11.27 5.18
N HIS A 101 -0.87 12.20 6.12
CA HIS A 101 -0.64 13.60 5.77
C HIS A 101 0.71 13.81 5.05
N LEU A 102 1.74 13.05 5.41
CA LEU A 102 3.00 13.03 4.68
C LEU A 102 2.82 12.54 3.23
N LEU A 103 2.02 11.48 3.03
CA LEU A 103 1.70 10.95 1.70
C LEU A 103 0.86 11.93 0.87
N ILE A 104 -0.10 12.62 1.50
CA ILE A 104 -0.90 13.65 0.86
C ILE A 104 0.00 14.78 0.35
N GLN A 105 0.85 15.32 1.22
CA GLN A 105 1.79 16.39 0.86
C GLN A 105 2.69 15.99 -0.31
N PHE A 106 3.23 14.77 -0.28
CA PHE A 106 4.09 14.26 -1.34
C PHE A 106 3.34 14.09 -2.66
N ALA A 107 2.15 13.47 -2.64
CA ALA A 107 1.32 13.30 -3.83
C ALA A 107 0.97 14.65 -4.47
N SER A 108 0.56 15.63 -3.68
CA SER A 108 0.26 16.98 -4.18
C SER A 108 1.45 17.66 -4.85
N GLN A 109 2.66 17.52 -4.28
CA GLN A 109 3.87 18.08 -4.89
C GLN A 109 4.18 17.41 -6.23
N SER A 110 4.11 16.08 -6.29
CA SER A 110 4.41 15.31 -7.51
C SER A 110 3.48 15.61 -8.69
N GLN A 111 2.24 16.03 -8.42
CA GLN A 111 1.29 16.43 -9.46
C GLN A 111 1.58 17.81 -10.04
N LEU A 112 2.13 18.73 -9.23
CA LEU A 112 2.53 20.06 -9.71
C LEU A 112 3.66 19.93 -10.72
N ASP A 113 4.61 19.04 -10.46
CA ASP A 113 5.77 18.84 -11.31
C ASP A 113 5.38 18.35 -12.72
N LYS A 114 4.28 17.57 -12.85
CA LYS A 114 3.72 17.13 -14.15
C LYS A 114 3.07 18.24 -14.99
N LYS A 115 2.66 19.36 -14.40
CA LYS A 115 1.96 20.45 -15.12
C LYS A 115 2.90 21.46 -15.76
N THR A 116 4.19 21.40 -15.46
CA THR A 116 5.20 22.39 -15.84
C THR A 116 6.10 21.95 -17.01
N ASP A 117 5.67 20.99 -17.83
CA ASP A 117 6.43 20.44 -18.96
C ASP A 117 6.91 21.52 -19.96
N SER A 118 8.10 22.03 -19.69
CA SER A 118 8.98 22.73 -20.61
C SER A 118 10.25 21.89 -20.72
N GLN A 119 10.71 21.68 -21.95
CA GLN A 119 11.74 20.72 -22.41
C GLN A 119 13.13 20.76 -21.69
N GLU A 120 13.36 21.62 -20.70
CA GLU A 120 14.66 21.83 -20.03
C GLU A 120 14.88 20.99 -18.76
N GLN A 121 14.02 20.01 -18.47
CA GLN A 121 14.04 19.28 -17.18
C GLN A 121 14.88 18.00 -17.12
N HIS A 122 15.54 17.58 -18.20
CA HIS A 122 16.29 16.32 -18.20
C HIS A 122 17.46 16.32 -17.19
N ASP A 123 17.95 17.50 -16.79
CA ASP A 123 18.99 17.68 -15.77
C ASP A 123 18.45 18.14 -14.39
N GLN A 124 17.23 18.69 -14.32
CA GLN A 124 16.61 19.15 -13.06
C GLN A 124 15.70 18.10 -12.38
N GLN A 125 15.24 17.07 -13.10
CA GLN A 125 14.46 15.97 -12.52
C GLN A 125 15.26 15.03 -11.59
N GLN A 126 16.58 15.23 -11.46
CA GLN A 126 17.41 14.63 -10.40
C GLN A 126 17.17 15.22 -9.00
N SER A 127 16.35 16.28 -8.87
CA SER A 127 16.18 17.05 -7.62
C SER A 127 15.17 16.47 -6.62
N GLU A 128 14.44 15.41 -6.93
CA GLU A 128 13.80 14.64 -5.86
C GLU A 128 14.88 13.84 -5.13
N SER A 129 15.36 14.39 -4.02
CA SER A 129 16.39 13.70 -3.25
C SER A 129 15.91 12.27 -2.95
N SER A 130 16.71 11.25 -3.29
CA SER A 130 16.46 9.83 -2.97
C SER A 130 15.99 9.62 -1.51
N SER A 131 16.39 10.52 -0.61
CA SER A 131 15.94 10.57 0.79
C SER A 131 14.43 10.78 0.95
N SER A 132 13.81 11.64 0.12
CA SER A 132 12.35 11.87 0.13
C SER A 132 11.60 10.62 -0.32
N LEU A 133 11.99 10.02 -1.45
CA LEU A 133 11.34 8.82 -1.96
C LEU A 133 11.49 7.62 -1.00
N SER A 134 12.66 7.48 -0.39
CA SER A 134 12.90 6.48 0.66
C SER A 134 11.94 6.67 1.84
N LEU A 135 11.75 7.91 2.31
CA LEU A 135 10.80 8.21 3.38
C LEU A 135 9.36 7.84 2.99
N ILE A 136 8.92 8.16 1.78
CA ILE A 136 7.57 7.81 1.29
C ILE A 136 7.39 6.29 1.20
N THR A 137 8.40 5.59 0.70
CA THR A 137 8.41 4.12 0.62
C THR A 137 8.24 3.51 2.02
N GLN A 138 9.05 3.95 3.00
CA GLN A 138 8.94 3.45 4.37
C GLN A 138 7.63 3.84 5.05
N SER A 139 7.05 4.99 4.67
CA SER A 139 5.76 5.43 5.18
C SER A 139 4.62 4.55 4.68
N LEU A 140 4.63 4.19 3.39
CA LEU A 140 3.66 3.26 2.79
C LEU A 140 3.81 1.85 3.35
N ASP A 141 5.03 1.32 3.48
CA ASP A 141 5.25 -0.01 4.05
C ASP A 141 4.73 -0.11 5.49
N LEU A 142 4.94 0.93 6.31
CA LEU A 142 4.40 0.99 7.66
C LEU A 142 2.88 1.15 7.64
N LEU A 143 2.33 2.04 6.81
CA LEU A 143 0.89 2.24 6.70
C LEU A 143 0.18 0.94 6.30
N ASP A 144 0.67 0.27 5.26
CA ASP A 144 0.18 -1.02 4.77
C ASP A 144 0.09 -2.03 5.91
N ARG A 145 1.19 -2.20 6.66
CA ARG A 145 1.22 -3.10 7.82
C ARG A 145 0.22 -2.73 8.91
N LEU A 146 0.02 -1.44 9.16
CA LEU A 146 -0.90 -0.97 10.20
C LEU A 146 -2.36 -1.15 9.81
N ILE A 147 -2.70 -1.04 8.52
CA ILE A 147 -4.08 -1.19 8.04
C ILE A 147 -4.42 -2.61 7.59
N ASN A 148 -3.41 -3.44 7.29
CA ASN A 148 -3.58 -4.85 6.97
C ASN A 148 -4.23 -5.57 8.17
N ASN A 149 -5.41 -6.15 7.95
CA ASN A 149 -6.25 -6.81 8.97
C ASN A 149 -6.72 -5.94 10.15
N ASN A 150 -6.71 -4.60 10.04
CA ASN A 150 -7.27 -3.73 11.08
C ASN A 150 -8.31 -2.73 10.54
N ASN A 151 -9.58 -3.03 10.83
CA ASN A 151 -10.71 -2.25 10.34
C ASN A 151 -10.79 -0.83 10.91
N ASN A 152 -10.38 -0.62 12.17
CA ASN A 152 -10.39 0.72 12.77
C ASN A 152 -9.33 1.61 12.12
N ASN A 153 -8.16 1.05 11.83
CA ASN A 153 -7.07 1.77 11.18
C ASN A 153 -7.45 2.17 9.74
N ARG A 154 -8.10 1.28 9.00
CA ARG A 154 -8.65 1.59 7.66
C ARG A 154 -9.65 2.75 7.71
N LYS A 155 -10.53 2.80 8.71
CA LYS A 155 -11.50 3.91 8.90
C LYS A 155 -10.82 5.26 9.15
N VAL A 156 -9.70 5.29 9.88
CA VAL A 156 -8.94 6.55 10.06
C VAL A 156 -8.48 7.08 8.71
N VAL A 157 -7.96 6.21 7.83
CA VAL A 157 -7.54 6.62 6.48
C VAL A 157 -8.72 7.10 5.64
N ILE A 158 -9.84 6.37 5.64
CA ILE A 158 -11.08 6.74 4.92
C ILE A 158 -11.56 8.14 5.32
N ASN A 159 -11.52 8.44 6.62
CA ASN A 159 -12.01 9.72 7.14
C ASN A 159 -11.00 10.86 6.99
N THR A 160 -9.80 10.61 6.48
CA THR A 160 -8.78 11.65 6.28
C THR A 160 -8.97 12.28 4.89
N PRO A 161 -9.26 13.59 4.80
CA PRO A 161 -9.48 14.26 3.51
C PRO A 161 -8.31 14.09 2.55
N ASN A 162 -8.62 13.87 1.26
CA ASN A 162 -7.66 13.64 0.17
C ASN A 162 -6.80 12.37 0.28
N ALA A 163 -6.95 11.55 1.32
CA ALA A 163 -6.14 10.36 1.48
C ALA A 163 -6.31 9.37 0.32
N LEU A 164 -7.56 9.09 -0.09
CA LEU A 164 -7.84 8.17 -1.19
C LEU A 164 -7.31 8.72 -2.51
N HIS A 165 -7.59 9.99 -2.82
CA HIS A 165 -7.08 10.64 -4.02
C HIS A 165 -5.55 10.65 -4.09
N SER A 166 -4.87 10.95 -2.98
CA SER A 166 -3.40 10.93 -2.91
C SER A 166 -2.85 9.52 -3.09
N LEU A 167 -3.42 8.50 -2.44
CA LEU A 167 -3.03 7.11 -2.67
C LEU A 167 -3.27 6.68 -4.12
N SER A 168 -4.41 7.03 -4.73
CA SER A 168 -4.70 6.76 -6.15
C SER A 168 -3.78 7.50 -7.10
N THR A 169 -3.18 8.61 -6.69
CA THR A 169 -2.13 9.28 -7.46
C THR A 169 -0.82 8.49 -7.41
N LEU A 170 -0.48 7.99 -6.22
CA LEU A 170 0.78 7.28 -5.97
C LEU A 170 0.83 5.88 -6.61
N THR A 171 -0.31 5.27 -6.92
CA THR A 171 -0.37 3.99 -7.65
C THR A 171 0.22 4.06 -9.06
N ASN A 172 0.28 5.24 -9.68
CA ASN A 172 0.95 5.47 -10.97
C ASN A 172 2.15 6.41 -10.85
N TYR A 173 2.75 6.49 -9.65
CA TYR A 173 3.90 7.34 -9.41
C TYR A 173 5.07 6.98 -10.34
N LYS A 174 5.41 7.96 -11.20
CA LYS A 174 6.47 7.85 -12.22
C LYS A 174 6.42 6.54 -13.01
N ILE A 175 5.21 6.06 -13.31
CA ILE A 175 5.02 4.88 -14.15
C ILE A 175 5.66 5.13 -15.52
N ASN A 176 6.38 4.15 -16.06
CA ASN A 176 7.08 4.19 -17.37
C ASN A 176 8.24 5.17 -17.48
N ILE A 177 8.73 5.68 -16.34
CA ILE A 177 9.95 6.45 -16.31
C ILE A 177 11.04 5.56 -15.72
N HIS A 178 12.01 5.19 -16.55
CA HIS A 178 13.17 4.43 -16.12
C HIS A 178 14.26 5.37 -15.59
N PHE A 179 14.66 5.15 -14.34
CA PHE A 179 15.73 5.89 -13.67
C PHE A 179 16.94 4.98 -13.44
N SER A 180 17.63 5.19 -12.32
CA SER A 180 18.58 4.21 -11.80
C SER A 180 17.82 3.02 -11.20
N GLN A 181 18.46 1.85 -11.21
CA GLN A 181 17.88 0.62 -10.68
C GLN A 181 17.34 0.75 -9.24
N GLU A 182 17.97 1.58 -8.39
CA GLU A 182 17.50 1.82 -7.02
C GLU A 182 16.24 2.68 -6.99
N MET A 183 16.16 3.72 -7.82
CA MET A 183 14.97 4.56 -7.94
C MET A 183 13.80 3.77 -8.54
N ASP A 184 14.05 2.91 -9.53
CA ASP A 184 13.02 2.04 -10.11
C ASP A 184 12.43 1.09 -9.06
N LYS A 185 13.28 0.52 -8.19
CA LYS A 185 12.82 -0.31 -7.07
C LYS A 185 11.96 0.47 -6.08
N GLN A 186 12.34 1.70 -5.75
CA GLN A 186 11.59 2.52 -4.79
C GLN A 186 10.26 3.00 -5.39
N THR A 187 10.26 3.49 -6.63
CA THR A 187 9.01 3.90 -7.30
C THR A 187 8.05 2.73 -7.49
N PHE A 188 8.56 1.55 -7.86
CA PHE A 188 7.78 0.31 -7.89
C PHE A 188 7.12 0.03 -6.54
N LYS A 189 7.88 0.09 -5.44
CA LYS A 189 7.32 -0.11 -4.09
C LYS A 189 6.26 0.93 -3.75
N VAL A 190 6.47 2.20 -4.09
CA VAL A 190 5.45 3.25 -3.88
C VAL A 190 4.15 2.88 -4.59
N ARG A 191 4.22 2.46 -5.86
CA ARG A 191 3.04 2.05 -6.62
C ARG A 191 2.36 0.82 -6.00
N HIS A 192 3.12 -0.25 -5.78
CA HIS A 192 2.65 -1.51 -5.22
C HIS A 192 1.98 -1.32 -3.85
N SER A 193 2.68 -0.71 -2.89
CA SER A 193 2.15 -0.51 -1.53
C SER A 193 0.93 0.43 -1.53
N SER A 194 0.87 1.42 -2.42
CA SER A 194 -0.32 2.28 -2.56
C SER A 194 -1.53 1.51 -3.08
N ARG A 195 -1.34 0.60 -4.05
CA ARG A 195 -2.41 -0.25 -4.61
C ARG A 195 -3.00 -1.16 -3.53
N TRP A 196 -2.14 -1.80 -2.73
CA TRP A 196 -2.56 -2.65 -1.62
C TRP A 196 -3.22 -1.86 -0.47
N CYS A 197 -2.70 -0.67 -0.15
CA CYS A 197 -3.36 0.20 0.82
C CYS A 197 -4.80 0.53 0.39
N LEU A 198 -5.01 0.92 -0.87
CA LEU A 198 -6.33 1.20 -1.41
C LEU A 198 -7.23 -0.04 -1.41
N PHE A 199 -6.68 -1.22 -1.73
CA PHE A 199 -7.40 -2.49 -1.65
C PHE A 199 -7.93 -2.75 -0.23
N TYR A 200 -7.08 -2.65 0.79
CA TYR A 200 -7.51 -2.85 2.18
C TYR A 200 -8.52 -1.80 2.64
N ILE A 201 -8.38 -0.57 2.18
CA ILE A 201 -9.31 0.50 2.50
C ILE A 201 -10.68 0.24 1.86
N GLN A 202 -10.73 -0.11 0.56
CA GLN A 202 -12.00 -0.37 -0.10
C GLN A 202 -12.77 -1.52 0.57
N GLU A 203 -12.10 -2.58 1.07
CA GLU A 203 -12.76 -3.70 1.76
C GLU A 203 -13.62 -3.27 2.97
N GLN A 204 -13.32 -2.12 3.57
CA GLN A 204 -14.10 -1.51 4.66
C GLN A 204 -14.90 -0.27 4.23
N GLY A 205 -14.74 0.20 3.00
CA GLY A 205 -15.38 1.41 2.50
C GLY A 205 -16.80 1.16 2.01
N ASP A 206 -17.76 1.98 2.41
CA ASP A 206 -19.12 1.91 1.89
C ASP A 206 -19.24 2.53 0.48
N ALA A 207 -20.47 2.72 -0.01
CA ALA A 207 -20.70 3.34 -1.31
C ALA A 207 -20.05 4.73 -1.47
N SER A 208 -19.84 5.47 -0.37
CA SER A 208 -19.20 6.80 -0.42
C SER A 208 -17.72 6.69 -0.75
N VAL A 209 -17.02 5.70 -0.19
CA VAL A 209 -15.62 5.40 -0.50
C VAL A 209 -15.47 5.02 -1.97
N TYR A 210 -16.34 4.16 -2.49
CA TYR A 210 -16.34 3.82 -3.91
C TYR A 210 -16.61 5.05 -4.79
N SER A 211 -17.53 5.94 -4.40
CA SER A 211 -17.76 7.19 -5.12
C SER A 211 -16.51 8.06 -5.18
N GLU A 212 -15.74 8.15 -4.09
CA GLU A 212 -14.48 8.89 -4.05
C GLU A 212 -13.41 8.25 -4.94
N LEU A 213 -13.26 6.92 -4.91
CA LEU A 213 -12.32 6.20 -5.77
C LEU A 213 -12.65 6.36 -7.26
N VAL A 214 -13.94 6.33 -7.63
CA VAL A 214 -14.37 6.59 -9.02
C VAL A 214 -14.07 8.04 -9.41
N LYS A 215 -14.28 9.02 -8.52
CA LYS A 215 -13.91 10.43 -8.77
C LYS A 215 -12.40 10.59 -8.96
N ALA A 216 -11.60 9.82 -8.23
CA ALA A 216 -10.14 9.78 -8.35
C ALA A 216 -9.64 8.95 -9.54
N ARG A 217 -10.54 8.46 -10.42
CA ARG A 217 -10.21 7.59 -11.57
C ARG A 217 -9.42 6.34 -11.19
N TYR A 218 -9.67 5.77 -10.01
CA TYR A 218 -8.89 4.64 -9.49
C TYR A 218 -8.83 3.45 -10.46
N VAL A 219 -9.94 3.07 -11.09
CA VAL A 219 -9.94 1.95 -12.05
C VAL A 219 -9.14 2.26 -13.31
N GLY A 220 -9.26 3.48 -13.87
CA GLY A 220 -8.43 3.90 -15.01
C GLY A 220 -6.94 3.88 -14.66
N VAL A 221 -6.60 4.28 -13.44
CA VAL A 221 -5.24 4.19 -12.91
C VAL A 221 -4.74 2.74 -12.82
N LEU A 222 -5.58 1.78 -12.42
CA LEU A 222 -5.24 0.35 -12.44
C LEU A 222 -5.07 -0.19 -13.86
N VAL A 223 -5.89 0.26 -14.81
CA VAL A 223 -5.79 -0.11 -16.23
C VAL A 223 -4.44 0.33 -16.81
N ILE A 224 -4.06 1.60 -16.61
CA ILE A 224 -2.76 2.12 -17.08
C ILE A 224 -1.60 1.25 -16.58
N ALA A 225 -1.71 0.68 -15.37
CA ALA A 225 -0.65 -0.16 -14.81
C ALA A 225 -0.49 -1.52 -15.50
N ILE A 226 -1.54 -2.06 -16.14
CA ILE A 226 -1.46 -3.31 -16.92
C ILE A 226 -1.25 -3.07 -18.43
N SER A 227 -1.16 -1.80 -18.85
CA SER A 227 -1.03 -1.38 -20.24
C SER A 227 0.35 -1.71 -20.83
N THR A 228 0.65 -2.99 -20.98
CA THR A 228 1.90 -3.52 -21.52
C THR A 228 1.97 -3.44 -23.04
N ALA A 229 0.83 -3.42 -23.75
CA ALA A 229 0.80 -3.34 -25.21
C ALA A 229 1.27 -1.97 -25.74
N GLY A 230 1.07 -0.91 -24.94
CA GLY A 230 1.63 0.42 -25.18
C GLY A 230 3.09 0.63 -24.72
N GLY A 231 3.71 -0.38 -24.08
CA GLY A 231 5.02 -0.24 -23.42
C GLY A 231 4.97 0.63 -22.16
N THR A 232 3.79 0.73 -21.53
CA THR A 232 3.47 1.68 -20.47
C THR A 232 2.98 1.03 -19.16
N GLY A 233 3.22 -0.26 -18.95
CA GLY A 233 2.70 -1.02 -17.81
C GLY A 233 3.79 -1.69 -16.97
N GLU A 234 3.39 -2.31 -15.85
CA GLU A 234 4.27 -3.16 -15.05
C GLU A 234 4.60 -4.44 -15.82
N GLU A 235 5.87 -4.80 -15.90
CA GLU A 235 6.33 -5.94 -16.71
C GLU A 235 6.44 -7.25 -15.92
N LYS A 236 6.17 -7.21 -14.62
CA LYS A 236 6.28 -8.39 -13.75
C LYS A 236 4.97 -9.15 -13.71
N ASP A 237 5.03 -10.43 -14.01
CA ASP A 237 3.89 -11.36 -13.99
C ASP A 237 3.02 -11.29 -12.72
N ASP A 238 3.65 -11.32 -11.54
CA ASP A 238 2.94 -11.22 -10.25
C ASP A 238 2.19 -9.90 -10.10
N GLU A 239 2.76 -8.80 -10.59
CA GLU A 239 2.18 -7.48 -10.50
C GLU A 239 0.97 -7.40 -11.44
N ILE A 240 1.12 -7.80 -12.70
CA ILE A 240 0.03 -7.88 -13.68
C ILE A 240 -1.14 -8.70 -13.12
N ARG A 241 -0.86 -9.88 -12.53
CA ARG A 241 -1.86 -10.71 -11.87
C ARG A 241 -2.59 -9.95 -10.77
N ASP A 242 -1.84 -9.32 -9.87
CA ASP A 242 -2.39 -8.57 -8.74
C ASP A 242 -3.25 -7.39 -9.22
N GLN A 243 -2.85 -6.66 -10.27
CA GLN A 243 -3.68 -5.59 -10.83
C GLN A 243 -4.99 -6.10 -11.44
N LEU A 244 -4.94 -7.17 -12.22
CA LEU A 244 -6.14 -7.79 -12.78
C LEU A 244 -7.10 -8.25 -11.68
N PHE A 245 -6.56 -8.77 -10.57
CA PHE A 245 -7.33 -9.06 -9.36
C PHE A 245 -7.96 -7.79 -8.76
N LEU A 246 -7.21 -6.70 -8.60
CA LEU A 246 -7.74 -5.43 -8.07
C LEU A 246 -8.85 -4.85 -8.94
N ILE A 247 -8.69 -4.85 -10.27
CA ILE A 247 -9.73 -4.41 -11.23
C ILE A 247 -10.98 -5.26 -11.06
N SER A 248 -10.83 -6.60 -11.04
CA SER A 248 -11.93 -7.55 -10.88
C SER A 248 -12.72 -7.28 -9.60
N GLU A 249 -12.03 -7.15 -8.46
CA GLU A 249 -12.68 -6.96 -7.16
C GLU A 249 -13.37 -5.60 -7.03
N PHE A 250 -12.79 -4.55 -7.61
CA PHE A 250 -13.38 -3.22 -7.63
C PHE A 250 -14.69 -3.21 -8.43
N ILE A 251 -14.68 -3.71 -9.66
CA ILE A 251 -15.86 -3.75 -10.54
C ILE A 251 -16.92 -4.71 -9.99
N ARG A 252 -16.53 -5.89 -9.49
CA ARG A 252 -17.44 -6.84 -8.83
C ARG A 252 -18.21 -6.17 -7.69
N SER A 253 -17.50 -5.43 -6.84
CA SER A 253 -18.10 -4.75 -5.70
C SER A 253 -19.10 -3.68 -6.12
N LEU A 254 -18.84 -2.96 -7.23
CA LEU A 254 -19.78 -1.99 -7.78
C LEU A 254 -21.01 -2.66 -8.42
N ASN A 255 -20.82 -3.75 -9.17
CA ASN A 255 -21.90 -4.48 -9.86
C ASN A 255 -22.84 -5.18 -8.89
N GLN A 256 -22.30 -5.93 -7.93
CA GLN A 256 -23.10 -6.79 -7.05
C GLN A 256 -23.47 -6.12 -5.73
N GLY A 257 -22.85 -4.98 -5.42
CA GLY A 257 -22.80 -4.49 -4.06
C GLY A 257 -21.97 -5.42 -3.17
N ARG A 258 -22.09 -5.25 -1.87
CA ARG A 258 -21.43 -6.11 -0.88
C ARG A 258 -22.33 -6.34 0.32
N ASN A 259 -22.24 -7.54 0.89
CA ASN A 259 -23.03 -7.98 2.05
C ASN A 259 -22.16 -8.41 3.26
N TYR A 260 -20.85 -8.13 3.21
CA TYR A 260 -19.90 -8.34 4.30
C TYR A 260 -19.06 -7.07 4.51
N ASN A 261 -18.47 -6.91 5.70
CA ASN A 261 -17.80 -5.67 6.12
C ASN A 261 -18.74 -4.44 5.99
N ALA A 262 -18.39 -3.47 5.13
CA ALA A 262 -19.27 -2.37 4.77
C ALA A 262 -20.22 -2.79 3.65
N THR A 263 -21.50 -2.95 4.02
CA THR A 263 -22.59 -3.40 3.15
C THR A 263 -23.16 -2.24 2.35
N PHE A 264 -23.34 -2.44 1.04
CA PHE A 264 -24.02 -1.49 0.16
C PHE A 264 -24.65 -2.24 -1.04
N PRO A 265 -25.77 -1.75 -1.60
CA PRO A 265 -26.39 -2.37 -2.77
C PRO A 265 -25.56 -2.12 -4.04
N PRO A 266 -25.80 -2.83 -5.15
CA PRO A 266 -25.27 -2.47 -6.47
C PRO A 266 -25.27 -0.95 -6.74
N GLN A 267 -24.23 -0.45 -7.41
CA GLN A 267 -24.02 0.97 -7.70
C GLN A 267 -23.97 1.24 -9.22
N PRO A 268 -25.09 1.13 -9.97
CA PRO A 268 -25.07 1.18 -11.44
C PRO A 268 -24.45 2.46 -12.03
N LEU A 269 -24.66 3.61 -11.39
CA LEU A 269 -24.09 4.88 -11.84
C LEU A 269 -22.56 4.93 -11.69
N LEU A 270 -22.02 4.30 -10.65
CA LEU A 270 -20.58 4.21 -10.44
C LEU A 270 -19.96 3.20 -11.40
N VAL A 271 -20.64 2.07 -11.65
CA VAL A 271 -20.22 1.08 -12.66
C VAL A 271 -20.08 1.75 -14.02
N ARG A 272 -21.13 2.45 -14.49
CA ARG A 272 -21.11 3.14 -15.78
C ARG A 272 -19.92 4.09 -15.91
N ARG A 273 -19.66 4.89 -14.86
CA ARG A 273 -18.54 5.84 -14.88
C ARG A 273 -17.19 5.12 -14.85
N SER A 274 -17.10 3.97 -14.20
CA SER A 274 -15.90 3.13 -14.21
C SER A 274 -15.67 2.47 -15.56
N ASP A 275 -16.73 2.05 -16.25
CA ASP A 275 -16.68 1.51 -17.61
C ASP A 275 -16.20 2.57 -18.61
N GLU A 276 -16.78 3.78 -18.55
CA GLU A 276 -16.31 4.94 -19.32
C GLU A 276 -14.81 5.21 -19.09
N GLN A 277 -14.32 5.11 -17.84
CA GLN A 277 -12.89 5.27 -17.52
C GLN A 277 -12.03 4.12 -18.07
N ILE A 278 -12.52 2.89 -18.09
CA ILE A 278 -11.80 1.75 -18.65
C ILE A 278 -11.68 1.91 -20.16
N GLU A 279 -12.76 2.28 -20.85
CA GLU A 279 -12.78 2.51 -22.30
C GLU A 279 -11.87 3.67 -22.71
N GLU A 280 -11.90 4.79 -21.97
CA GLU A 280 -11.03 5.96 -22.22
C GLU A 280 -9.53 5.61 -22.21
N GLU A 281 -9.12 4.65 -21.37
CA GLU A 281 -7.72 4.22 -21.23
C GLU A 281 -7.39 2.98 -22.08
N GLY A 282 -8.30 2.52 -22.97
CA GLY A 282 -8.10 1.32 -23.79
C GLY A 282 -8.04 0.02 -22.96
N GLY A 283 -8.69 0.00 -21.79
CA GLY A 283 -8.54 -1.07 -20.82
C GLY A 283 -9.11 -2.41 -21.27
N ASN A 284 -10.07 -2.42 -22.18
CA ASN A 284 -10.60 -3.66 -22.76
C ASN A 284 -9.52 -4.37 -23.58
N GLU A 285 -8.81 -3.63 -24.43
CA GLU A 285 -7.71 -4.11 -25.23
C GLU A 285 -6.54 -4.58 -24.35
N GLU A 286 -6.22 -3.82 -23.31
CA GLU A 286 -5.12 -4.15 -22.40
C GLU A 286 -5.42 -5.40 -21.57
N VAL A 287 -6.65 -5.57 -21.07
CA VAL A 287 -7.09 -6.82 -20.42
C VAL A 287 -7.06 -7.99 -21.40
N ASP A 288 -7.53 -7.79 -22.64
CA ASP A 288 -7.55 -8.83 -23.67
C ASP A 288 -6.14 -9.29 -24.07
N SER A 289 -5.17 -8.38 -24.08
CA SER A 289 -3.76 -8.71 -24.33
C SER A 289 -3.21 -9.71 -23.31
N GLN A 290 -3.70 -9.68 -22.06
CA GLN A 290 -3.27 -10.57 -20.99
C GLN A 290 -3.91 -11.97 -21.04
N LEU A 291 -4.93 -12.19 -21.87
CA LEU A 291 -5.59 -13.50 -22.02
C LEU A 291 -4.68 -14.58 -22.63
N ILE A 292 -3.65 -14.15 -23.38
CA ILE A 292 -2.64 -15.04 -23.95
C ILE A 292 -1.36 -15.12 -23.10
N ASN A 293 -1.27 -14.31 -22.03
CA ASN A 293 -0.12 -14.28 -21.16
C ASN A 293 -0.08 -15.55 -20.29
N LYS A 294 0.98 -16.34 -20.46
CA LYS A 294 1.22 -17.61 -19.72
C LYS A 294 2.12 -17.42 -18.50
N GLY A 295 2.46 -16.17 -18.18
CA GLY A 295 3.17 -15.79 -16.98
C GLY A 295 2.44 -16.28 -15.72
N ASP A 296 3.22 -16.43 -14.65
CA ASP A 296 2.76 -16.99 -13.37
C ASP A 296 1.91 -18.27 -13.51
N TYR A 297 2.44 -19.29 -14.17
CA TYR A 297 1.78 -20.60 -14.34
C TYR A 297 0.37 -20.54 -14.97
N GLY A 298 0.04 -19.47 -15.71
CA GLY A 298 -1.26 -19.26 -16.33
C GLY A 298 -2.28 -18.53 -15.45
N HIS A 299 -1.93 -18.14 -14.23
CA HIS A 299 -2.82 -17.37 -13.35
C HIS A 299 -3.17 -16.00 -13.92
N ILE A 300 -2.25 -15.35 -14.65
CA ILE A 300 -2.53 -14.06 -15.32
C ILE A 300 -3.74 -14.19 -16.24
N LYS A 301 -3.77 -15.24 -17.07
CA LYS A 301 -4.91 -15.52 -17.95
C LYS A 301 -6.20 -15.71 -17.16
N ASP A 302 -6.18 -16.43 -16.04
CA ASP A 302 -7.37 -16.65 -15.23
C ASP A 302 -7.90 -15.33 -14.63
N HIS A 303 -6.99 -14.47 -14.14
CA HIS A 303 -7.34 -13.15 -13.62
C HIS A 303 -7.82 -12.18 -14.72
N ALA A 304 -7.24 -12.25 -15.92
CA ALA A 304 -7.68 -11.48 -17.07
C ALA A 304 -9.10 -11.90 -17.52
N ASN A 305 -9.40 -13.20 -17.55
CA ASN A 305 -10.75 -13.68 -17.82
C ASN A 305 -11.76 -13.17 -16.78
N ARG A 306 -11.42 -13.21 -15.48
CA ARG A 306 -12.28 -12.67 -14.42
C ARG A 306 -12.50 -11.16 -14.57
N ALA A 307 -11.45 -10.39 -14.85
CA ALA A 307 -11.56 -8.96 -15.06
C ALA A 307 -12.50 -8.66 -16.23
N LYS A 308 -12.30 -9.35 -17.36
CA LYS A 308 -13.15 -9.25 -18.54
C LYS A 308 -14.61 -9.60 -18.25
N GLU A 309 -14.86 -10.69 -17.53
CA GLU A 309 -16.22 -11.07 -17.13
C GLU A 309 -16.90 -9.98 -16.30
N TRP A 310 -16.21 -9.40 -15.30
CA TRP A 310 -16.80 -8.36 -14.46
C TRP A 310 -17.06 -7.06 -15.22
N ILE A 311 -16.16 -6.67 -16.12
CA ILE A 311 -16.35 -5.51 -16.99
C ILE A 311 -17.56 -5.74 -17.91
N LEU A 312 -17.67 -6.91 -18.54
CA LEU A 312 -18.77 -7.23 -19.47
C LEU A 312 -20.13 -7.50 -18.77
N ASN A 313 -20.13 -8.01 -17.54
CA ASN A 313 -21.35 -8.39 -16.82
C ASN A 313 -22.31 -7.22 -16.59
N TYR A 314 -21.84 -5.97 -16.62
CA TYR A 314 -22.70 -4.78 -16.58
C TYR A 314 -23.69 -4.73 -17.77
N PHE A 315 -23.22 -5.05 -18.98
CA PHE A 315 -24.05 -5.00 -20.19
C PHE A 315 -25.16 -6.06 -20.21
N ILE A 316 -24.96 -7.16 -19.49
CA ILE A 316 -25.98 -8.22 -19.36
C ILE A 316 -27.14 -7.75 -18.47
N GLU A 317 -26.86 -7.02 -17.39
CA GLU A 317 -27.91 -6.56 -16.46
C GLU A 317 -28.79 -5.42 -17.02
N GLN A 318 -28.29 -4.64 -17.99
CA GLN A 318 -29.10 -3.59 -18.64
C GLN A 318 -30.05 -4.11 -19.73
N ASP A 319 -29.66 -5.13 -20.51
CA ASP A 319 -30.39 -5.52 -21.73
C ASP A 319 -30.81 -7.01 -21.83
N ASN A 320 -30.55 -7.90 -20.86
CA ASN A 320 -31.03 -9.29 -20.96
C ASN A 320 -31.22 -10.06 -19.62
N PRO A 321 -32.28 -10.87 -19.46
CA PRO A 321 -32.29 -11.92 -18.44
C PRO A 321 -31.16 -12.93 -18.71
N ARG A 322 -30.20 -12.98 -17.77
CA ARG A 322 -29.02 -13.87 -17.64
C ARG A 322 -28.82 -14.95 -18.73
N PRO A 323 -27.69 -14.94 -19.45
CA PRO A 323 -27.37 -16.01 -20.40
C PRO A 323 -26.98 -17.33 -19.69
N ARG A 324 -27.32 -18.45 -20.35
CA ARG A 324 -27.40 -19.82 -19.83
C ARG A 324 -26.10 -20.48 -19.32
N TRP A 325 -24.96 -19.79 -19.29
CA TRP A 325 -23.68 -20.36 -18.84
C TRP A 325 -23.45 -20.25 -17.32
N TYR A 326 -24.50 -19.89 -16.57
CA TYR A 326 -24.51 -19.83 -15.11
C TYR A 326 -24.84 -21.18 -14.41
N ASN A 327 -24.80 -22.31 -15.13
CA ASN A 327 -25.03 -23.65 -14.56
C ASN A 327 -23.81 -24.54 -14.67
#